data_AF-A0A2Z6MWK7-F1
#
_entry.id   AF-A0A2Z6MWK7-F1
#
_cell.length_a   1.000
_cell.length_b   1.000
_cell.length_c   1.000
_cell.angle_alpha   90.00
_cell.angle_beta   90.00
_cell.angle_gamma   90.00
#
_symmetry.space_group_name_H-M   'P 1'
#
loop_
_entity.id
_entity.type
_entity.pdbx_description
1 polymer ?
#
loop_
_entity_poly.entity_id
_entity_poly.type
_entity_poly.pdbx_seq_one_letter_code
_entity_poly.pdbx_strand_id
1 'polypeptide(L)'
;MNLFTANISSSFPAGLRVLAVDHDTCVLYTIHHICNRLRYQDQDTYTFVQQMTSLLKIPVIMMSLDNQPRFVMNSISNEACSYWTKPLYANLFKNMWQNVVRKSFSQSDPDELEEAKGLKKRGRDDVDVV
;
A
#
# COMPACT_ATOMS: atom_id res chain seq x y z
N MET A 1 19.48 -14.23 13.50
CA MET A 1 19.36 -14.10 12.02
C MET A 1 18.10 -13.31 11.73
N ASN A 2 18.16 -12.37 10.78
CA ASN A 2 17.12 -11.35 10.61
C ASN A 2 15.88 -11.86 9.85
N LEU A 3 14.68 -11.55 10.36
CA LEU A 3 13.37 -11.90 9.79
C LEU A 3 13.04 -11.19 8.46
N PHE A 4 14.02 -10.56 7.81
CA PHE A 4 13.79 -9.54 6.78
C PHE A 4 13.72 -10.08 5.35
N THR A 5 14.33 -11.23 5.07
CA THR A 5 14.40 -11.86 3.73
C THR A 5 13.36 -12.96 3.51
N ALA A 6 12.09 -12.70 3.85
CA ALA A 6 11.00 -13.46 3.27
C ALA A 6 10.97 -13.17 1.76
N ASN A 7 11.20 -14.19 0.93
CA ASN A 7 11.23 -14.07 -0.53
C ASN A 7 9.80 -14.00 -1.08
N ILE A 8 9.14 -12.87 -0.84
CA ILE A 8 7.78 -12.58 -1.33
C ILE A 8 7.75 -12.75 -2.85
N SER A 9 6.72 -13.43 -3.35
CA SER A 9 6.53 -13.65 -4.78
C SER A 9 6.67 -12.36 -5.59
N SER A 10 7.38 -12.45 -6.72
CA SER A 10 7.51 -11.34 -7.67
C SER A 10 6.21 -11.03 -8.43
N SER A 11 5.21 -11.91 -8.34
CA SER A 11 3.86 -11.65 -8.86
C SER A 11 3.08 -10.71 -7.94
N PHE A 12 2.31 -9.81 -8.54
CA PHE A 12 1.22 -9.14 -7.86
C PHE A 12 0.15 -10.16 -7.40
N PRO A 13 -0.63 -9.86 -6.35
CA PRO A 13 -1.65 -10.76 -5.85
C PRO A 13 -2.95 -10.52 -6.61
N ALA A 14 -3.86 -11.48 -6.58
CA ALA A 14 -5.25 -11.16 -6.87
C ALA A 14 -5.81 -10.24 -5.75
N GLY A 15 -6.57 -9.22 -6.12
CA GLY A 15 -7.44 -8.49 -5.18
C GLY A 15 -6.84 -7.30 -4.42
N LEU A 16 -5.54 -7.00 -4.49
CA LEU A 16 -5.00 -5.81 -3.84
C LEU A 16 -5.52 -4.52 -4.49
N ARG A 17 -6.03 -3.59 -3.66
CA ARG A 17 -6.47 -2.25 -4.07
C ARG A 17 -5.61 -1.20 -3.38
N VAL A 18 -5.03 -0.28 -4.16
CA VAL A 18 -4.20 0.85 -3.70
C VAL A 18 -4.74 2.11 -4.34
N LEU A 19 -4.87 3.19 -3.58
CA LEU A 19 -5.28 4.50 -4.08
C LEU A 19 -4.05 5.38 -4.31
N ALA A 20 -3.76 5.70 -5.57
CA ALA A 20 -2.72 6.64 -5.92
C ALA A 20 -3.33 8.04 -6.11
N VAL A 21 -2.83 9.03 -5.37
CA VAL A 21 -3.28 10.43 -5.41
C VAL A 21 -2.16 11.28 -5.98
N ASP A 22 -2.42 11.95 -7.10
CA ASP A 22 -1.50 12.91 -7.68
C ASP A 22 -1.64 14.28 -6.99
N HIS A 23 -0.52 14.89 -6.61
CA HIS A 23 -0.40 16.23 -6.04
C HIS A 23 -0.44 17.30 -7.15
N ASP A 24 -1.21 17.03 -8.20
CA ASP A 24 -1.61 18.00 -9.20
C ASP A 24 -2.78 18.85 -8.66
N THR A 25 -2.72 20.17 -8.84
CA THR A 25 -3.70 21.10 -8.28
C THR A 25 -5.13 20.77 -8.72
N CYS A 26 -5.34 20.31 -9.95
CA CYS A 26 -6.67 19.92 -10.44
C CYS A 26 -7.16 18.62 -9.79
N VAL A 27 -6.27 17.65 -9.53
CA VAL A 27 -6.61 16.42 -8.81
C VAL A 27 -6.97 16.72 -7.36
N LEU A 28 -6.16 17.53 -6.66
CA LEU A 28 -6.42 17.95 -5.28
C LEU A 28 -7.75 18.73 -5.16
N TYR A 29 -8.01 19.66 -6.09
CA TYR A 29 -9.27 20.40 -6.18
C TYR A 29 -10.46 19.46 -6.44
N THR A 30 -10.28 18.46 -7.32
CA THR A 30 -11.32 17.46 -7.62
C THR A 30 -11.65 16.60 -6.39
N ILE A 31 -10.65 16.17 -5.62
CA ILE A 31 -10.85 15.43 -4.37
C ILE A 31 -11.65 16.28 -3.36
N HIS A 32 -11.22 17.52 -3.11
CA HIS A 32 -11.93 18.44 -2.23
C HIS A 32 -13.39 18.69 -2.69
N HIS A 33 -13.62 18.84 -4.00
CA HIS A 33 -14.97 18.98 -4.55
C HIS A 33 -15.82 17.71 -4.38
N ILE A 34 -15.23 16.52 -4.52
CA ILE A 34 -15.91 15.23 -4.27
C ILE A 34 -16.28 15.09 -2.79
N CYS A 35 -15.36 15.38 -1.87
CA CYS A 35 -15.62 15.36 -0.42
C CYS A 35 -16.82 16.24 -0.07
N ASN A 36 -16.82 17.51 -0.50
CA ASN A 36 -17.92 18.43 -0.28
C ASN A 36 -19.25 17.96 -0.89
N ARG A 37 -19.24 17.41 -2.11
CA ARG A 37 -20.43 16.83 -2.76
C ARG A 37 -21.01 15.63 -2.01
N LEU A 38 -20.16 14.84 -1.37
CA LEU A 38 -20.54 13.64 -0.60
C LEU A 38 -20.86 13.95 0.87
N ARG A 39 -20.98 15.23 1.25
CA ARG A 39 -21.19 15.72 2.63
C ARG A 39 -20.05 15.42 3.61
N TYR A 40 -18.86 15.08 3.10
CA TYR A 40 -17.61 15.15 3.87
C TYR A 40 -17.12 16.61 3.85
N GLN A 41 -17.83 17.48 4.57
CA GLN A 41 -17.56 18.92 4.58
C GLN A 41 -16.22 19.24 5.28
N ASP A 42 -15.56 20.29 4.79
CA ASP A 42 -14.30 20.83 5.32
C ASP A 42 -13.14 19.82 5.44
N GLN A 43 -13.20 18.71 4.71
CA GLN A 43 -12.10 17.76 4.62
C GLN A 43 -11.06 18.25 3.61
N ASP A 44 -9.85 18.54 4.09
CA ASP A 44 -8.69 18.71 3.23
C ASP A 44 -8.18 17.37 2.69
N THR A 45 -7.25 17.41 1.72
CA THR A 45 -6.70 16.19 1.13
C THR A 45 -6.04 15.28 2.17
N TYR A 46 -5.37 15.83 3.18
CA TYR A 46 -4.66 15.03 4.17
C TYR A 46 -5.60 14.27 5.10
N THR A 47 -6.71 14.91 5.49
CA THR A 47 -7.77 14.27 6.29
C THR A 47 -8.46 13.15 5.49
N PHE A 48 -8.66 13.35 4.19
CA PHE A 48 -9.12 12.29 3.26
C PHE A 48 -8.11 11.13 3.18
N VAL A 49 -6.80 11.40 3.10
CA VAL A 49 -5.75 10.36 3.11
C VAL A 49 -5.80 9.55 4.40
N GLN A 50 -5.90 10.19 5.56
CA GLN A 50 -6.04 9.54 6.86
C GLN A 50 -7.29 8.65 6.93
N GLN A 51 -8.45 9.11 6.45
CA GLN A 51 -9.66 8.30 6.42
C GLN A 51 -9.51 7.06 5.52
N MET A 52 -8.94 7.22 4.33
CA MET A 52 -8.71 6.11 3.40
C MET A 52 -7.75 5.07 4.00
N THR A 53 -6.61 5.50 4.57
CA THR A 53 -5.64 4.59 5.20
C THR A 53 -6.17 3.97 6.51
N SER A 54 -6.67 4.76 7.45
CA SER A 54 -7.00 4.28 8.79
C SER A 54 -8.42 3.75 8.97
N LEU A 55 -9.44 4.37 8.37
CA LEU A 55 -10.83 3.89 8.52
C LEU A 55 -11.14 2.79 7.50
N LEU A 56 -10.80 3.01 6.22
CA LEU A 56 -11.16 2.09 5.13
C LEU A 56 -10.08 1.04 4.82
N LYS A 57 -8.91 1.13 5.46
CA LYS A 57 -7.75 0.24 5.26
C LYS A 57 -7.27 0.17 3.80
N ILE A 58 -7.48 1.24 3.04
CA ILE A 58 -7.02 1.39 1.66
C ILE A 58 -5.64 2.05 1.69
N PRO A 59 -4.55 1.38 1.26
CA PRO A 59 -3.23 2.01 1.18
C PRO A 59 -3.27 3.19 0.21
N VAL A 60 -2.96 4.39 0.71
CA VAL A 60 -2.85 5.60 -0.12
C VAL A 60 -1.38 5.92 -0.43
N ILE A 61 -1.10 6.32 -1.66
CA ILE A 61 0.21 6.76 -2.12
C ILE A 61 0.08 8.15 -2.74
N MET A 62 0.79 9.12 -2.19
CA MET A 62 0.87 10.47 -2.76
C MET A 62 1.94 10.50 -3.86
N MET A 63 1.71 11.23 -4.93
CA MET A 63 2.66 11.35 -6.05
C MET A 63 2.81 12.80 -6.47
N SER A 64 4.00 13.26 -6.84
CA SER A 64 4.22 14.63 -7.35
C SER A 64 5.27 14.65 -8.46
N LEU A 65 5.34 15.75 -9.22
CA LEU A 65 6.50 16.04 -10.08
C LEU A 65 7.72 16.50 -9.28
N ASP A 66 7.53 17.01 -8.06
CA ASP A 66 8.59 17.51 -7.20
C ASP A 66 8.78 16.67 -5.92
N ASN A 67 10.02 16.65 -5.42
CA ASN A 67 10.37 15.98 -4.16
C ASN A 67 10.52 17.00 -3.03
N GLN A 68 9.63 17.99 -2.95
CA GLN A 68 9.70 19.05 -1.95
C GLN A 68 9.56 18.43 -0.55
N PRO A 69 10.55 18.57 0.35
CA PRO A 69 10.55 17.87 1.64
C PRO A 69 9.29 18.11 2.47
N ARG A 70 8.69 19.31 2.38
CA ARG A 70 7.42 19.65 3.05
C ARG A 70 6.26 18.74 2.63
N PHE A 71 6.11 18.43 1.34
CA PHE A 71 5.00 17.61 0.84
C PHE A 71 5.23 16.13 1.16
N VAL A 72 6.48 15.67 1.06
CA VAL A 72 6.90 14.34 1.53
C VAL A 72 6.54 14.19 3.01
N MET A 73 7.06 15.06 3.89
CA MET A 73 6.81 14.99 5.34
C MET A 73 5.32 15.08 5.67
N ASN A 74 4.60 16.06 5.12
CA ASN A 74 3.17 16.21 5.39
C ASN A 74 2.36 14.98 4.94
N SER A 75 2.68 14.37 3.80
CA SER A 75 1.98 13.15 3.35
C SER A 75 2.20 11.96 4.29
N ILE A 76 3.44 11.72 4.73
CA ILE A 76 3.78 10.59 5.60
C ILE A 76 3.22 10.81 7.02
N SER A 77 3.27 12.03 7.54
CA SER A 77 2.65 12.39 8.83
C SER A 77 1.12 12.27 8.82
N ASN A 78 0.49 12.39 7.65
CA ASN A 78 -0.95 12.19 7.46
C ASN A 78 -1.27 10.81 6.84
N GLU A 79 -0.49 9.79 7.22
CA GLU A 79 -0.76 8.38 6.95
C GLU A 79 -0.78 7.95 5.46
N ALA A 80 -0.16 8.71 4.56
CA ALA A 80 0.20 8.16 3.26
C ALA A 80 1.20 7.00 3.46
N CYS A 81 0.96 5.87 2.80
CA CYS A 81 1.84 4.70 2.86
C CYS A 81 3.18 4.94 2.16
N SER A 82 3.24 5.88 1.21
CA SER A 82 4.44 6.30 0.49
C SER A 82 4.20 7.63 -0.23
N TYR A 83 5.29 8.32 -0.59
CA TYR A 83 5.29 9.48 -1.47
C TYR A 83 6.24 9.24 -2.64
N TRP A 84 5.80 9.40 -3.89
CA TRP A 84 6.62 9.18 -5.08
C TRP A 84 6.81 10.42 -5.93
N THR A 85 8.06 10.67 -6.30
CA THR A 85 8.38 11.62 -7.36
C THR A 85 8.24 10.94 -8.72
N LYS A 86 7.52 11.58 -9.64
CA LYS A 86 7.36 11.18 -11.05
C LYS A 86 8.64 11.54 -11.85
N PRO A 87 8.95 10.82 -12.96
CA PRO A 87 8.22 9.67 -13.51
C PRO A 87 8.43 8.41 -12.67
N LEU A 88 7.45 7.49 -12.74
CA LEU A 88 7.47 6.25 -11.96
C LEU A 88 8.27 5.16 -12.67
N TYR A 89 9.25 4.59 -11.98
CA TYR A 89 10.06 3.47 -12.47
C TYR A 89 9.51 2.14 -11.95
N ALA A 90 9.65 1.05 -12.72
CA ALA A 90 9.19 -0.30 -12.33
C ALA A 90 9.69 -0.75 -10.95
N ASN A 91 10.89 -0.31 -10.55
CA ASN A 91 11.49 -0.59 -9.25
C ASN A 91 10.67 0.02 -8.08
N LEU A 92 10.06 1.20 -8.26
CA LEU A 92 9.20 1.82 -7.26
C LEU A 92 7.92 1.01 -7.06
N PHE A 93 7.30 0.53 -8.14
CA PHE A 93 6.14 -0.36 -8.07
C PHE A 93 6.47 -1.70 -7.38
N LYS A 94 7.66 -2.26 -7.61
CA LYS A 94 8.11 -3.47 -6.91
C LYS A 94 8.30 -3.24 -5.40
N ASN A 95 8.89 -2.11 -5.02
CA ASN A 95 9.10 -1.76 -3.61
C ASN A 95 7.77 -1.43 -2.90
N MET A 96 6.83 -0.78 -3.62
CA MET A 96 5.45 -0.57 -3.17
C MET A 96 4.79 -1.88 -2.78
N TRP A 97 4.81 -2.81 -3.74
CA TRP A 97 4.19 -4.12 -3.61
C TRP A 97 4.70 -4.82 -2.35
N GLN A 98 6.03 -4.90 -2.17
CA GLN A 98 6.62 -5.47 -0.97
C GLN A 98 6.21 -4.77 0.34
N ASN A 99 6.07 -3.44 0.36
CA ASN A 99 5.63 -2.69 1.55
C ASN A 99 4.15 -2.99 1.88
N VAL A 100 3.27 -2.97 0.87
CA VAL A 100 1.84 -3.22 1.05
C VAL A 100 1.59 -4.67 1.48
N VAL A 101 2.24 -5.66 0.88
CA VAL A 101 2.25 -7.07 1.36
C VAL A 101 2.59 -7.12 2.83
N ARG A 102 3.76 -6.58 3.21
CA ARG A 102 4.27 -6.72 4.58
C ARG A 102 3.30 -6.11 5.60
N LYS A 103 2.59 -5.04 5.24
CA LYS A 103 1.55 -4.46 6.10
C LYS A 103 0.29 -5.33 6.16
N SER A 104 -0.24 -5.79 5.03
CA SER A 104 -1.42 -6.67 4.99
C SER A 104 -1.22 -7.97 5.79
N PHE A 105 -0.13 -8.69 5.55
CA PHE A 105 0.16 -9.96 6.25
C PHE A 105 0.71 -9.79 7.68
N SER A 106 1.07 -8.58 8.10
CA SER A 106 1.36 -8.30 9.53
C SER A 106 0.09 -8.13 10.39
N GLN A 107 -1.09 -8.15 9.76
CA GLN A 107 -2.40 -8.01 10.40
C GLN A 107 -3.31 -9.23 10.19
N SER A 108 -2.85 -10.27 9.47
CA SER A 108 -3.62 -11.47 9.19
C SER A 108 -2.93 -12.75 9.69
N ASP A 109 -3.65 -13.87 9.59
CA ASP A 109 -3.30 -15.16 10.20
C ASP A 109 -1.96 -15.70 9.63
N PRO A 110 -1.04 -16.23 10.46
CA PRO A 110 0.25 -16.77 10.01
C PRO A 110 0.19 -17.77 8.83
N ASP A 111 -0.93 -18.48 8.62
CA ASP A 111 -1.10 -19.39 7.48
C ASP A 111 -1.23 -18.67 6.12
N GLU A 112 -1.89 -17.51 6.05
CA GLU A 112 -1.97 -16.71 4.81
C GLU A 112 -0.58 -16.23 4.36
N LEU A 113 0.27 -15.92 5.35
CA LEU A 113 1.66 -15.47 5.12
C LEU A 113 2.54 -16.60 4.55
N GLU A 114 2.26 -17.88 4.85
CA GLU A 114 2.97 -19.02 4.24
C GLU A 114 2.58 -19.22 2.77
N GLU A 115 1.30 -19.02 2.41
CA GLU A 115 0.86 -19.04 1.01
C GLU A 115 1.50 -17.89 0.20
N ALA A 116 1.53 -16.67 0.75
CA ALA A 116 2.13 -15.50 0.11
C ALA A 116 3.66 -15.58 -0.09
N LYS A 117 4.36 -16.38 0.73
CA LYS A 117 5.78 -16.74 0.53
C LYS A 117 5.99 -17.73 -0.62
N GLY A 118 4.92 -18.29 -1.19
CA GLY A 118 4.99 -19.30 -2.26
C GLY A 118 5.58 -20.63 -1.81
N LEU A 119 5.74 -20.85 -0.50
CA LEU A 119 6.36 -22.04 0.05
C LEU A 119 5.33 -23.17 0.17
N LYS A 120 4.86 -23.66 -0.99
CA LYS A 120 4.04 -24.88 -1.05
C LYS A 120 4.82 -26.01 -0.37
N LYS A 121 4.42 -26.34 0.87
CA LYS A 121 4.81 -27.58 1.53
C LYS A 121 4.43 -28.70 0.57
N ARG A 122 5.43 -29.36 0.00
CA ARG A 122 5.22 -30.65 -0.67
C ARG A 122 4.83 -31.60 0.46
N GLY A 123 3.52 -31.79 0.64
CA GLY A 123 3.00 -32.92 1.40
C GLY A 123 3.68 -34.16 0.86
N ARG A 124 4.59 -34.72 1.65
CA ARG A 124 5.09 -36.06 1.43
C ARG A 124 4.26 -36.91 2.34
N ASP A 125 3.09 -37.30 1.84
CA ASP A 125 2.18 -38.16 2.55
C ASP A 125 2.91 -39.49 2.84
N ASP A 126 3.04 -39.73 4.14
CA ASP A 126 3.14 -40.99 4.88
C ASP A 126 4.12 -42.12 4.46
N VAL A 127 5.03 -42.34 5.41
CA VAL A 127 5.78 -43.57 5.79
C VAL A 127 4.82 -44.49 6.57
N ASP A 128 4.77 -45.82 6.44
CA ASP A 128 5.48 -46.83 5.63
C ASP A 128 4.63 -48.15 5.68
N VAL A 129 5.21 -49.32 5.36
CA VAL A 129 4.73 -50.71 5.63
C VAL A 129 3.67 -51.23 4.63
N VAL A 130 3.98 -52.21 3.76
CA VAL A 130 4.39 -53.60 4.08
C VAL A 130 5.58 -54.08 3.22
#